data_AF-A0A9D0QXR8-F1
#
_entry.id   AF-A0A9D0QXR8-F1
#
_cell.length_a   1.000
_cell.length_b   1.000
_cell.length_c   1.000
_cell.angle_alpha   90.00
_cell.angle_beta   90.00
_cell.angle_gamma   90.00
#
_symmetry.space_group_name_H-M   'P 1'
#
loop_
_entity.id
_entity.type
_entity.pdbx_description
1 polymer ?
#
loop_
_entity_poly.entity_id
_entity_poly.type
_entity_poly.pdbx_seq_one_letter_code
_entity_poly.pdbx_strand_id
1 'polypeptide(L)'
;MDMRKKLAGKWILFLLAVALLSGFFIYTSLFSDGDRKIVEPDALSFMLEEPAAFEHQVKPVLERRCVICHGCYDAPCQLKLSSSEGLRRGASEELVYNSRRITAMRPTRLFVDAKSTEEWRSRGFYPVLNEQKQTPESNLKNSVMYRLLRLKQLHPQPREDQLPDSFTLGLYREQTCPKIETVDDFAEQHPLWGMPYAMPNLSEHEYRTLVSWLAQGAPVPPPPGPSATVLPQVKQWESFLNRSSRKQQLVSRYLYEHLFHAHIHFAGSPPREFYRLVRSTTPPGQVVDEIPSLHPYDDPGVLPFYYRLQRYHPSIVAKNHIVYEFSERRMERYRALFLNSDYEVNELPSYQPEIASNPFKVFAAIPAISRYRFLLDDAHFFIEGFIKGPVCRGQIALDVIEDRFWVMFFDPGQPIITNSEQFIGKMADELQLPADGGSNLDLLRIWTEYWRGQRRYMEKKQAWFMTIGTHKLNHAMNYIWDGDGNNPNAALTVFRHFDSGS
;
A
#
# COMPACT_ATOMS: atom_id res chain seq x y z
N MET A 1 3.78 60.38 61.93
CA MET A 1 3.08 60.89 60.73
C MET A 1 3.45 60.11 59.46
N ASP A 2 3.66 58.78 59.55
CA ASP A 2 4.25 58.00 58.45
C ASP A 2 3.47 56.71 58.10
N MET A 3 2.61 56.23 59.01
CA MET A 3 1.80 55.02 58.77
C MET A 3 0.53 55.30 57.95
N ARG A 4 -0.06 56.50 58.06
CA ARG A 4 -1.25 56.90 57.27
C ARG A 4 -0.94 57.14 55.79
N LYS A 5 0.27 57.58 55.44
CA LYS A 5 0.67 57.80 54.02
C LYS A 5 0.91 56.48 53.29
N LYS A 6 1.48 55.46 53.96
CA LYS A 6 1.69 54.12 53.38
C LYS A 6 0.38 53.35 53.17
N LEU A 7 -0.62 53.52 54.04
CA LEU A 7 -1.94 52.92 53.85
C LEU A 7 -2.69 53.57 52.68
N ALA A 8 -2.66 54.89 52.57
CA ALA A 8 -3.31 55.62 51.48
C ALA A 8 -2.73 55.24 50.10
N GLY A 9 -1.41 55.06 49.98
CA GLY A 9 -0.77 54.63 48.72
C GLY A 9 -1.20 53.23 48.26
N LYS A 10 -1.40 52.29 49.20
CA LYS A 10 -1.87 50.93 48.88
C LYS A 10 -3.32 50.91 48.41
N TRP A 11 -4.18 51.74 48.99
CA TRP A 11 -5.58 51.88 48.56
C TRP A 11 -5.70 52.52 47.17
N ILE A 12 -4.85 53.49 46.85
CA ILE A 12 -4.81 54.12 45.52
C ILE A 12 -4.35 53.11 44.45
N LEU A 13 -3.32 52.31 44.74
CA LEU A 13 -2.85 51.25 43.84
C LEU A 13 -3.91 50.15 43.62
N PHE A 14 -4.63 49.78 44.67
CA PHE A 14 -5.72 48.81 44.57
C PHE A 14 -6.88 49.34 43.72
N LEU A 15 -7.28 50.60 43.90
CA LEU A 15 -8.35 51.23 43.11
C LEU A 15 -7.94 51.41 41.64
N LEU A 16 -6.67 51.73 41.36
CA LEU A 16 -6.14 51.79 39.99
C LEU A 16 -6.12 50.42 39.31
N ALA A 17 -5.75 49.35 40.05
CA ALA A 17 -5.77 47.99 39.52
C ALA A 17 -7.20 47.51 39.21
N VAL A 18 -8.16 47.82 40.08
CA VAL A 18 -9.58 47.51 39.84
C VAL A 18 -10.11 48.30 38.64
N ALA A 19 -9.78 49.59 38.52
CA ALA A 19 -10.18 50.42 37.38
C ALA A 19 -9.61 49.91 36.04
N LEU A 20 -8.34 49.48 36.03
CA LEU A 20 -7.70 48.87 34.86
C LEU A 20 -8.30 47.53 34.48
N LEU A 21 -8.62 46.68 35.46
CA LEU A 21 -9.30 45.40 35.21
C LEU A 21 -10.73 45.59 34.71
N SER A 22 -11.49 46.53 35.26
CA SER A 22 -12.82 46.88 34.74
C SER A 22 -12.75 47.53 33.36
N GLY A 23 -11.73 48.36 33.11
CA GLY A 23 -11.49 48.96 31.80
C GLY A 23 -11.12 47.91 30.74
N PHE A 24 -10.32 46.90 31.11
CA PHE A 24 -10.01 45.76 30.25
C PHE A 24 -11.25 44.92 29.97
N PHE A 25 -12.08 44.64 30.98
CA PHE A 25 -13.33 43.88 30.80
C PHE A 25 -14.35 44.60 29.91
N ILE A 26 -14.48 45.93 30.07
CA ILE A 26 -15.36 46.78 29.26
C ILE A 26 -14.79 46.95 27.84
N TYR A 27 -13.48 47.04 27.68
CA TYR A 27 -12.83 47.06 26.36
C TYR A 27 -13.00 45.73 25.63
N THR A 28 -12.82 44.59 26.30
CA THR A 28 -13.13 43.28 25.72
C THR A 28 -14.61 43.12 25.42
N SER A 29 -15.54 43.67 26.23
CA SER A 29 -16.97 43.54 25.93
C SER A 29 -17.45 44.51 24.84
N LEU A 30 -16.83 45.68 24.68
CA LEU A 30 -17.18 46.67 23.64
C LEU A 30 -16.51 46.39 22.29
N PHE A 31 -15.39 45.66 22.26
CA PHE A 31 -14.67 45.31 21.03
C PHE A 31 -14.74 43.81 20.65
N SER A 32 -15.49 42.99 21.40
CA SER A 32 -15.77 41.58 21.05
C SER A 32 -17.02 41.41 20.17
N ASP A 33 -17.60 42.48 19.63
CA ASP A 33 -18.77 42.36 18.74
C ASP A 33 -18.61 43.23 17.50
N GLY A 34 -17.68 42.79 16.67
CA GLY A 34 -17.68 43.03 15.23
C GLY A 34 -17.96 41.72 14.51
N ASP A 35 -18.95 40.96 14.99
CA ASP A 35 -19.41 39.70 14.40
C ASP A 35 -20.02 40.02 13.02
N ARG A 36 -19.16 40.16 12.01
CA ARG A 36 -19.53 39.87 10.63
C ARG A 36 -19.81 38.37 10.60
N LYS A 37 -20.98 37.98 11.09
CA LYS A 37 -21.62 36.72 10.70
C LYS A 37 -21.75 36.77 9.19
N ILE A 38 -20.75 36.24 8.50
CA ILE A 38 -20.96 35.65 7.20
C ILE A 38 -22.10 34.67 7.47
N VAL A 39 -23.30 34.99 6.99
CA VAL A 39 -24.44 34.08 7.05
C VAL A 39 -23.98 32.86 6.27
N GLU A 40 -23.51 31.83 6.99
CA GLU A 40 -23.10 30.60 6.37
C GLU A 40 -24.33 30.06 5.64
N PRO A 41 -24.29 29.88 4.30
CA PRO A 41 -25.35 29.18 3.62
C PRO A 41 -25.47 27.81 4.28
N ASP A 42 -26.70 27.43 4.63
CA ASP A 42 -27.01 26.14 5.24
C ASP A 42 -26.27 25.04 4.45
N ALA A 43 -25.47 24.23 5.14
CA ALA A 43 -24.70 23.16 4.51
C ALA A 43 -25.58 22.25 3.63
N LEU A 44 -26.86 22.15 3.96
CA LEU A 44 -27.88 21.41 3.21
C LEU A 44 -28.28 22.08 1.89
N SER A 45 -28.10 23.39 1.72
CA SER A 45 -28.42 24.10 0.47
C SER A 45 -27.54 23.66 -0.70
N PHE A 46 -26.42 22.99 -0.42
CA PHE A 46 -25.52 22.44 -1.44
C PHE A 46 -25.87 20.99 -1.82
N MET A 47 -26.89 20.39 -1.23
CA MET A 47 -27.29 19.03 -1.60
C MET A 47 -27.84 18.96 -3.03
N LEU A 48 -27.66 17.80 -3.65
CA LEU A 48 -28.36 17.42 -4.87
C LEU A 48 -29.83 17.17 -4.55
N GLU A 49 -30.70 17.36 -5.54
CA GLU A 49 -32.14 17.07 -5.41
C GLU A 49 -32.39 15.58 -5.19
N GLU A 50 -31.57 14.73 -5.82
CA GLU A 50 -31.63 13.27 -5.71
C GLU A 50 -30.44 12.71 -4.89
N PRO A 51 -30.61 11.54 -4.23
CA PRO A 51 -29.52 10.87 -3.53
C PRO A 51 -28.31 10.60 -4.43
N ALA A 52 -27.10 10.73 -3.86
CA ALA A 52 -25.87 10.62 -4.63
C ALA A 52 -25.51 9.13 -4.80
N ALA A 53 -25.51 8.64 -6.03
CA ALA A 53 -25.17 7.26 -6.35
C ALA A 53 -23.66 7.01 -6.25
N PHE A 54 -23.25 6.09 -5.36
CA PHE A 54 -21.83 5.88 -5.07
C PHE A 54 -21.01 5.49 -6.32
N GLU A 55 -21.40 4.43 -7.03
CA GLU A 55 -20.57 3.88 -8.13
C GLU A 55 -20.41 4.82 -9.32
N HIS A 56 -21.45 5.59 -9.66
CA HIS A 56 -21.47 6.40 -10.89
C HIS A 56 -21.21 7.89 -10.67
N GLN A 57 -21.43 8.41 -9.45
CA GLN A 57 -21.24 9.83 -9.14
C GLN A 57 -20.10 10.03 -8.15
N VAL A 58 -20.13 9.37 -6.99
CA VAL A 58 -19.18 9.64 -5.90
C VAL A 58 -17.80 9.04 -6.18
N LYS A 59 -17.73 7.76 -6.51
CA LYS A 59 -16.49 7.01 -6.74
C LYS A 59 -15.61 7.64 -7.83
N PRO A 60 -16.14 8.09 -8.99
CA PRO A 60 -15.33 8.81 -9.96
C PRO A 60 -14.70 10.10 -9.42
N VAL A 61 -15.39 10.84 -8.54
CA VAL A 61 -14.84 12.05 -7.89
C VAL A 61 -13.74 11.67 -6.90
N LEU A 62 -13.98 10.65 -6.06
CA LEU A 62 -12.96 10.14 -5.14
C LEU A 62 -11.72 9.65 -5.90
N GLU A 63 -11.89 8.86 -6.96
CA GLU A 63 -10.79 8.33 -7.78
C GLU A 63 -9.95 9.45 -8.40
N ARG A 64 -10.59 10.45 -9.00
CA ARG A 64 -9.90 11.55 -9.72
C ARG A 64 -9.29 12.61 -8.80
N ARG A 65 -9.85 12.83 -7.61
CA ARG A 65 -9.50 13.97 -6.75
C ARG A 65 -8.82 13.59 -5.45
N CYS A 66 -9.09 12.39 -4.94
CA CYS A 66 -8.71 12.00 -3.58
C CYS A 66 -7.77 10.78 -3.56
N VAL A 67 -8.10 9.71 -4.29
CA VAL A 67 -7.33 8.45 -4.32
C VAL A 67 -5.91 8.66 -4.86
N ILE A 68 -5.69 9.65 -5.72
CA ILE A 68 -4.34 10.00 -6.22
C ILE A 68 -3.38 10.30 -5.05
N CYS A 69 -3.87 10.98 -4.00
CA CYS A 69 -3.08 11.29 -2.81
C CYS A 69 -3.21 10.22 -1.71
N HIS A 70 -4.34 9.53 -1.66
CA HIS A 70 -4.72 8.58 -0.59
C HIS A 70 -4.69 7.10 -1.03
N GLY A 71 -3.95 6.79 -2.08
CA GLY A 71 -3.93 5.49 -2.76
C GLY A 71 -2.81 4.54 -2.32
N CYS A 72 -1.71 5.04 -1.76
CA CYS A 72 -0.56 4.24 -1.30
C CYS A 72 -0.62 3.90 0.19
N TYR A 73 0.24 2.99 0.67
CA TYR A 73 0.29 2.57 2.08
C TYR A 73 0.66 3.71 3.04
N ASP A 74 1.43 4.65 2.55
CA ASP A 74 1.94 5.83 3.21
C ASP A 74 1.12 7.09 2.92
N ALA A 75 -0.15 6.91 2.56
CA ALA A 75 -1.11 7.99 2.42
C ALA A 75 -1.04 8.93 3.65
N PRO A 76 -1.20 10.25 3.47
CA PRO A 76 -1.21 11.19 4.60
C PRO A 76 -2.17 10.73 5.69
N CYS A 77 -1.71 10.74 6.94
CA CYS A 77 -2.48 10.29 8.11
C CYS A 77 -2.98 8.84 7.99
N GLN A 78 -2.29 8.00 7.20
CA GLN A 78 -2.74 6.66 6.81
C GLN A 78 -4.17 6.62 6.24
N LEU A 79 -4.76 7.74 5.84
CA LEU A 79 -6.14 7.79 5.38
C LEU A 79 -6.22 7.22 3.98
N LYS A 80 -6.96 6.12 3.80
CA LYS A 80 -7.11 5.43 2.51
C LYS A 80 -8.50 5.70 1.96
N LEU A 81 -8.57 6.32 0.80
CA LEU A 81 -9.85 6.70 0.18
C LEU A 81 -10.23 5.80 -1.01
N SER A 82 -9.43 4.75 -1.25
CA SER A 82 -9.67 3.78 -2.32
C SER A 82 -10.78 2.77 -2.02
N SER A 83 -11.33 2.75 -0.81
CA SER A 83 -12.45 1.86 -0.45
C SER A 83 -13.26 2.41 0.74
N SER A 84 -14.47 1.87 0.93
CA SER A 84 -15.34 2.21 2.06
C SER A 84 -14.73 1.84 3.42
N GLU A 85 -13.97 0.76 3.46
CA GLU A 85 -13.27 0.24 4.63
C GLU A 85 -12.11 1.15 5.01
N GLY A 86 -11.44 1.76 4.02
CA GLY A 86 -10.43 2.79 4.26
C GLY A 86 -11.03 4.05 4.88
N LEU A 87 -12.18 4.49 4.37
CA LEU A 87 -12.95 5.61 4.94
C LEU A 87 -13.40 5.32 6.39
N ARG A 88 -13.95 4.12 6.64
CA ARG A 88 -14.40 3.70 7.98
C ARG A 88 -13.25 3.51 8.96
N ARG A 89 -12.11 2.96 8.51
CA ARG A 89 -10.90 2.89 9.32
C ARG A 89 -10.53 4.28 9.83
N GLY A 90 -10.57 5.29 8.95
CA GLY A 90 -10.26 6.67 9.29
C GLY A 90 -8.75 6.94 9.24
N ALA A 91 -8.30 7.87 10.08
CA ALA A 91 -6.95 8.42 10.06
C ALA A 91 -6.14 8.02 11.30
N SER A 92 -4.82 8.07 11.19
CA SER A 92 -3.83 7.87 12.24
C SER A 92 -2.59 8.73 11.96
N GLU A 93 -2.01 9.34 12.99
CA GLU A 93 -0.76 10.10 12.90
C GLU A 93 0.48 9.20 12.82
N GLU A 94 0.34 7.89 13.04
CA GLU A 94 1.48 6.98 13.02
C GLU A 94 2.10 6.92 11.61
N LEU A 95 3.40 7.16 11.52
CA LEU A 95 4.13 7.11 10.27
C LEU A 95 4.42 5.66 9.89
N VAL A 96 3.89 5.19 8.75
CA VAL A 96 4.18 3.84 8.23
C VAL A 96 5.67 3.70 7.91
N TYR A 97 6.21 4.62 7.09
CA TYR A 97 7.64 4.69 6.76
C TYR A 97 8.33 5.71 7.67
N ASN A 98 9.01 5.20 8.69
CA ASN A 98 9.82 5.99 9.61
C ASN A 98 11.23 5.37 9.70
N SER A 99 12.21 5.99 9.04
CA SER A 99 13.61 5.52 8.98
C SER A 99 14.34 5.55 10.32
N ARG A 100 13.77 6.20 11.34
CA ARG A 100 14.34 6.22 12.70
C ARG A 100 13.89 5.03 13.55
N ARG A 101 12.96 4.21 13.07
CA ARG A 101 12.42 3.09 13.84
C ARG A 101 13.42 1.93 13.88
N ILE A 102 13.75 1.46 15.08
CA ILE A 102 14.69 0.34 15.30
C ILE A 102 13.99 -1.01 15.54
N THR A 103 12.66 -1.02 15.62
CA THR A 103 11.83 -2.22 15.76
C THR A 103 10.75 -2.24 14.67
N ALA A 104 10.15 -3.38 14.37
CA ALA A 104 8.96 -3.41 13.51
C ALA A 104 7.80 -2.63 14.14
N MET A 105 7.00 -1.98 13.28
CA MET A 105 5.65 -1.55 13.65
C MET A 105 4.65 -2.67 13.41
N ARG A 106 3.50 -2.60 14.08
CA ARG A 106 2.38 -3.47 13.76
C ARG A 106 1.79 -3.07 12.39
N PRO A 107 1.57 -4.02 11.47
CA PRO A 107 0.96 -3.72 10.19
C PRO A 107 -0.47 -3.16 10.32
N THR A 108 -0.82 -2.28 9.38
CA THR A 108 -2.12 -1.61 9.28
C THR A 108 -2.71 -1.75 7.87
N ARG A 109 -2.51 -2.89 7.21
CA ARG A 109 -3.07 -3.18 5.88
C ARG A 109 -4.59 -3.32 6.00
N LEU A 110 -5.31 -2.60 5.13
CA LEU A 110 -6.76 -2.77 5.00
C LEU A 110 -7.10 -4.21 4.63
N PHE A 111 -8.24 -4.70 5.12
CA PHE A 111 -8.79 -6.05 4.87
C PHE A 111 -8.03 -7.21 5.51
N VAL A 112 -6.84 -6.95 6.06
CA VAL A 112 -5.93 -8.00 6.55
C VAL A 112 -5.74 -7.86 8.05
N ASP A 113 -5.24 -6.71 8.51
CA ASP A 113 -4.76 -6.58 9.89
C ASP A 113 -5.86 -6.27 10.90
N ALA A 114 -7.02 -5.78 10.44
CA ALA A 114 -8.26 -5.67 11.23
C ALA A 114 -9.48 -5.72 10.30
N LYS A 115 -10.56 -6.31 10.80
CA LYS A 115 -11.77 -6.68 10.06
C LYS A 115 -13.00 -5.84 10.42
N SER A 116 -12.93 -5.03 11.48
CA SER A 116 -14.00 -4.12 11.89
C SER A 116 -13.50 -2.71 12.19
N THR A 117 -14.43 -1.75 12.21
CA THR A 117 -14.14 -0.37 12.61
C THR A 117 -13.66 -0.31 14.06
N GLU A 118 -14.27 -1.07 14.95
CA GLU A 118 -13.95 -1.13 16.38
C GLU A 118 -12.52 -1.63 16.60
N GLU A 119 -12.09 -2.64 15.84
CA GLU A 119 -10.71 -3.12 15.88
C GLU A 119 -9.73 -2.02 15.46
N TRP A 120 -10.07 -1.21 14.44
CA TRP A 120 -9.24 -0.07 14.04
C TRP A 120 -9.18 1.02 15.10
N ARG A 121 -10.29 1.31 15.80
CA ARG A 121 -10.32 2.25 16.92
C ARG A 121 -9.40 1.78 18.05
N SER A 122 -9.40 0.48 18.36
CA SER A 122 -8.48 -0.11 19.35
C SER A 122 -6.99 0.04 18.99
N ARG A 123 -6.71 0.23 17.69
CA ARG A 123 -5.36 0.45 17.12
C ARG A 123 -5.01 1.93 16.98
N GLY A 124 -5.80 2.83 17.57
CA GLY A 124 -5.51 4.28 17.58
C GLY A 124 -5.96 5.04 16.34
N PHE A 125 -6.68 4.40 15.41
CA PHE A 125 -7.32 5.12 14.31
C PHE A 125 -8.57 5.84 14.78
N TYR A 126 -8.82 7.04 14.29
CA TYR A 126 -9.98 7.86 14.64
C TYR A 126 -10.83 8.18 13.40
N PRO A 127 -12.14 8.42 13.58
CA PRO A 127 -13.05 8.58 12.46
C PRO A 127 -12.81 9.89 11.71
N VAL A 128 -13.02 9.84 10.39
CA VAL A 128 -13.08 11.03 9.51
C VAL A 128 -14.50 11.32 9.02
N LEU A 129 -15.45 10.43 9.36
CA LEU A 129 -16.87 10.51 9.09
C LEU A 129 -17.64 10.53 10.42
N ASN A 130 -18.92 10.92 10.39
CA ASN A 130 -19.77 10.89 11.57
C ASN A 130 -20.10 9.45 12.00
N GLU A 131 -19.70 9.06 13.21
CA GLU A 131 -20.09 7.79 13.84
C GLU A 131 -21.23 7.94 14.86
N GLN A 132 -21.72 9.17 15.06
CA GLN A 132 -22.84 9.46 15.97
C GLN A 132 -24.19 9.34 15.24
N LYS A 133 -25.21 10.06 15.73
CA LYS A 133 -26.56 10.09 15.13
C LYS A 133 -26.47 10.46 13.65
N GLN A 134 -27.03 9.60 12.80
CA GLN A 134 -27.02 9.73 11.35
C GLN A 134 -28.17 10.64 10.88
N THR A 135 -27.98 11.95 10.96
CA THR A 135 -28.84 12.94 10.28
C THR A 135 -27.98 13.74 9.29
N PRO A 136 -28.55 14.29 8.21
CA PRO A 136 -27.80 15.10 7.26
C PRO A 136 -26.90 16.15 7.91
N GLU A 137 -27.43 16.91 8.87
CA GLU A 137 -26.71 17.97 9.58
C GLU A 137 -25.58 17.40 10.45
N SER A 138 -25.87 16.35 11.21
CA SER A 138 -24.90 15.68 12.07
C SER A 138 -23.78 15.03 11.26
N ASN A 139 -24.13 14.43 10.12
CA ASN A 139 -23.20 13.79 9.20
C ASN A 139 -22.19 14.77 8.61
N LEU A 140 -22.62 15.99 8.29
CA LEU A 140 -21.73 17.05 7.83
C LEU A 140 -20.95 17.65 8.99
N LYS A 141 -21.63 18.04 10.08
CA LYS A 141 -21.01 18.71 11.23
C LYS A 141 -19.91 17.87 11.87
N ASN A 142 -20.12 16.56 12.01
CA ASN A 142 -19.20 15.64 12.67
C ASN A 142 -18.27 14.88 11.69
N SER A 143 -18.09 15.38 10.46
CA SER A 143 -17.22 14.77 9.45
C SER A 143 -16.01 15.64 9.18
N VAL A 144 -14.82 15.19 9.60
CA VAL A 144 -13.54 15.85 9.27
C VAL A 144 -13.38 15.96 7.75
N MET A 145 -13.81 14.94 7.00
CA MET A 145 -13.77 14.98 5.54
C MET A 145 -14.61 16.14 4.98
N TYR A 146 -15.84 16.34 5.46
CA TYR A 146 -16.65 17.49 5.06
C TYR A 146 -16.01 18.81 5.47
N ARG A 147 -15.52 18.91 6.71
CA ARG A 147 -14.91 20.14 7.24
C ARG A 147 -13.72 20.58 6.39
N LEU A 148 -12.87 19.66 5.94
CA LEU A 148 -11.75 19.96 5.05
C LEU A 148 -12.18 20.29 3.62
N LEU A 149 -13.24 19.67 3.08
CA LEU A 149 -13.82 20.07 1.79
C LEU A 149 -14.41 21.48 1.87
N ARG A 150 -15.11 21.79 2.96
CA ARG A 150 -15.71 23.10 3.20
C ARG A 150 -14.64 24.18 3.36
N LEU A 151 -13.56 23.89 4.09
CA LEU A 151 -12.42 24.78 4.23
C LEU A 151 -11.86 25.19 2.86
N LYS A 152 -11.71 24.22 1.94
CA LYS A 152 -11.27 24.50 0.57
C LYS A 152 -12.24 25.41 -0.18
N GLN A 153 -13.53 25.22 0.03
CA GLN A 153 -14.57 26.02 -0.62
C GLN A 153 -14.59 27.46 -0.10
N LEU A 154 -14.37 27.66 1.20
CA LEU A 154 -14.30 28.98 1.83
C LEU A 154 -12.99 29.73 1.52
N HIS A 155 -11.89 28.98 1.35
CA HIS A 155 -10.58 29.50 1.00
C HIS A 155 -10.06 28.82 -0.27
N PRO A 156 -10.56 29.24 -1.46
CA PRO A 156 -10.10 28.69 -2.72
C PRO A 156 -8.60 28.80 -2.91
N GLN A 157 -8.02 27.89 -3.71
CA GLN A 157 -6.60 27.98 -4.03
C GLN A 157 -6.26 29.35 -4.64
N PRO A 158 -5.16 30.00 -4.21
CA PRO A 158 -4.64 31.19 -4.86
C PRO A 158 -4.41 30.94 -6.35
N ARG A 159 -4.82 31.90 -7.20
CA ARG A 159 -4.59 31.85 -8.66
C ARG A 159 -3.27 32.54 -9.00
N GLU A 160 -2.19 31.95 -8.53
CA GLU A 160 -0.81 32.44 -8.72
C GLU A 160 0.00 31.37 -9.47
N ASP A 161 1.10 31.78 -10.12
CA ASP A 161 1.96 30.88 -10.90
C ASP A 161 2.67 29.84 -10.01
N GLN A 162 2.97 30.20 -8.76
CA GLN A 162 3.53 29.31 -7.75
C GLN A 162 2.72 29.39 -6.47
N LEU A 163 2.60 28.27 -5.77
CA LEU A 163 1.92 28.25 -4.47
C LEU A 163 2.78 28.95 -3.42
N PRO A 164 2.16 29.73 -2.51
CA PRO A 164 2.89 30.41 -1.46
C PRO A 164 3.55 29.40 -0.51
N ASP A 165 4.64 29.83 0.15
CA ASP A 165 5.43 29.02 1.10
C ASP A 165 4.60 28.43 2.26
N SER A 166 3.38 28.96 2.48
CA SER A 166 2.41 28.38 3.41
C SER A 166 1.98 26.95 3.04
N PHE A 167 2.19 26.50 1.80
CA PHE A 167 1.95 25.11 1.39
C PHE A 167 3.21 24.26 1.62
N THR A 168 3.09 23.25 2.45
CA THR A 168 4.15 22.26 2.67
C THR A 168 3.94 21.06 1.73
N LEU A 169 4.74 20.95 0.66
CA LEU A 169 4.65 19.87 -0.32
C LEU A 169 5.77 18.83 -0.22
N GLY A 170 6.71 19.01 0.71
CA GLY A 170 7.85 18.11 0.90
C GLY A 170 7.42 16.71 1.37
N LEU A 171 8.15 15.69 0.89
CA LEU A 171 7.93 14.28 1.25
C LEU A 171 8.03 14.01 2.76
N TYR A 172 8.88 14.78 3.46
CA TYR A 172 9.14 14.67 4.89
C TYR A 172 8.44 15.74 5.73
N ARG A 173 7.38 16.38 5.19
CA ARG A 173 6.58 17.33 5.96
C ARG A 173 6.01 16.66 7.21
N GLU A 174 5.90 17.45 8.28
CA GLU A 174 5.19 17.05 9.49
C GLU A 174 3.74 16.70 9.13
N GLN A 175 3.25 15.59 9.68
CA GLN A 175 1.87 15.18 9.44
C GLN A 175 0.95 15.91 10.41
N THR A 176 0.00 16.66 9.88
CA THR A 176 -1.08 17.27 10.65
C THR A 176 -2.38 16.56 10.32
N CYS A 177 -2.92 15.83 11.29
CA CYS A 177 -4.06 14.94 11.07
C CYS A 177 -5.21 15.32 12.01
N PRO A 178 -5.98 16.37 11.70
CA PRO A 178 -7.01 16.88 12.60
C PRO A 178 -8.08 15.83 12.91
N LYS A 179 -8.56 15.85 14.15
CA LYS A 179 -9.73 15.09 14.61
C LYS A 179 -10.95 15.99 14.57
N ILE A 180 -12.14 15.44 14.81
CA ILE A 180 -13.35 16.27 14.85
C ILE A 180 -13.27 17.34 15.94
N GLU A 181 -12.61 17.05 17.06
CA GLU A 181 -12.43 17.97 18.19
C GLU A 181 -11.41 19.08 17.89
N THR A 182 -10.50 18.89 16.93
CA THR A 182 -9.38 19.80 16.66
C THR A 182 -9.39 20.39 15.24
N VAL A 183 -10.39 20.05 14.43
CA VAL A 183 -10.47 20.49 13.02
C VAL A 183 -10.71 22.00 12.89
N ASP A 184 -11.33 22.63 13.89
CA ASP A 184 -11.59 24.07 13.89
C ASP A 184 -10.31 24.85 14.16
N ASP A 185 -9.57 24.48 15.21
CA ASP A 185 -8.24 25.03 15.49
C ASP A 185 -7.31 24.85 14.28
N PHE A 186 -7.36 23.67 13.64
CA PHE A 186 -6.62 23.41 12.40
C PHE A 186 -7.02 24.35 11.27
N ALA A 187 -8.32 24.57 11.07
CA ALA A 187 -8.83 25.46 10.01
C ALA A 187 -8.42 26.92 10.24
N GLU A 188 -8.42 27.38 11.48
CA GLU A 188 -7.96 28.73 11.84
C GLU A 188 -6.45 28.92 11.62
N GLN A 189 -5.65 27.92 11.99
CA GLN A 189 -4.19 27.96 11.82
C GLN A 189 -3.76 27.75 10.37
N HIS A 190 -4.54 26.99 9.59
CA HIS A 190 -4.22 26.58 8.23
C HIS A 190 -5.38 26.81 7.25
N PRO A 191 -5.82 28.07 7.03
CA PRO A 191 -7.01 28.37 6.23
C PRO A 191 -6.92 27.88 4.78
N LEU A 192 -5.71 27.84 4.20
CA LEU A 192 -5.47 27.39 2.82
C LEU A 192 -5.30 25.85 2.69
N TRP A 193 -5.38 25.10 3.78
CA TRP A 193 -5.08 23.65 3.80
C TRP A 193 -6.32 22.76 3.63
N GLY A 194 -7.42 23.32 3.12
CA GLY A 194 -8.59 22.55 2.71
C GLY A 194 -8.27 21.52 1.62
N MET A 195 -9.11 20.47 1.54
CA MET A 195 -8.94 19.38 0.59
C MET A 195 -9.78 19.60 -0.70
N PRO A 196 -9.28 19.26 -1.90
CA PRO A 196 -7.98 18.64 -2.17
C PRO A 196 -6.81 19.62 -1.93
N TYR A 197 -5.84 19.18 -1.12
CA TYR A 197 -4.73 20.02 -0.67
C TYR A 197 -3.80 20.37 -1.84
N ALA A 198 -3.38 21.63 -1.89
CA ALA A 198 -2.49 22.17 -2.93
C ALA A 198 -2.98 21.95 -4.38
N MET A 199 -4.27 21.73 -4.54
CA MET A 199 -4.94 21.60 -5.84
C MET A 199 -6.09 22.61 -5.94
N PRO A 200 -6.62 22.87 -7.15
CA PRO A 200 -7.80 23.73 -7.29
C PRO A 200 -9.01 23.16 -6.55
N ASN A 201 -10.00 24.01 -6.32
CA ASN A 201 -11.27 23.59 -5.78
C ASN A 201 -11.92 22.53 -6.67
N LEU A 202 -12.74 21.68 -6.05
CA LEU A 202 -13.66 20.84 -6.80
C LEU A 202 -14.60 21.71 -7.62
N SER A 203 -15.01 21.23 -8.79
CA SER A 203 -16.12 21.86 -9.49
C SER A 203 -17.36 21.85 -8.60
N GLU A 204 -18.29 22.78 -8.84
CA GLU A 204 -19.52 22.86 -8.05
C GLU A 204 -20.26 21.51 -8.02
N HIS A 205 -20.36 20.83 -9.17
CA HIS A 205 -20.99 19.52 -9.26
C HIS A 205 -20.26 18.47 -8.41
N GLU A 206 -18.93 18.36 -8.54
CA GLU A 206 -18.13 17.41 -7.75
C GLU A 206 -18.26 17.67 -6.24
N TYR A 207 -18.24 18.94 -5.83
CA TYR A 207 -18.42 19.35 -4.44
C TYR A 207 -19.81 18.96 -3.92
N ARG A 208 -20.87 19.33 -4.64
CA ARG A 208 -22.26 19.00 -4.27
C ARG A 208 -22.49 17.49 -4.21
N THR A 209 -21.91 16.71 -5.12
CA THR A 209 -21.94 15.25 -5.08
C THR A 209 -21.35 14.71 -3.79
N LEU A 210 -20.14 15.14 -3.40
CA LEU A 210 -19.50 14.67 -2.17
C LEU A 210 -20.25 15.12 -0.91
N VAL A 211 -20.70 16.37 -0.86
CA VAL A 211 -21.48 16.90 0.28
C VAL A 211 -22.79 16.13 0.44
N SER A 212 -23.52 15.87 -0.65
CA SER A 212 -24.77 15.11 -0.61
C SER A 212 -24.54 13.68 -0.12
N TRP A 213 -23.50 13.02 -0.64
CA TRP A 213 -23.13 11.67 -0.21
C TRP A 213 -22.73 11.63 1.27
N LEU A 214 -21.95 12.60 1.75
CA LEU A 214 -21.58 12.70 3.16
C LEU A 214 -22.81 12.95 4.04
N ALA A 215 -23.69 13.87 3.65
CA ALA A 215 -24.95 14.14 4.35
C ALA A 215 -25.84 12.88 4.44
N GLN A 216 -25.82 12.02 3.42
CA GLN A 216 -26.51 10.74 3.40
C GLN A 216 -25.88 9.66 4.30
N GLY A 217 -24.78 9.96 5.00
CA GLY A 217 -24.06 9.01 5.85
C GLY A 217 -23.00 8.21 5.10
N ALA A 218 -22.54 8.73 3.96
CA ALA A 218 -21.54 8.10 3.09
C ALA A 218 -21.88 6.65 2.69
N PRO A 219 -23.10 6.36 2.22
CA PRO A 219 -23.50 4.99 1.88
C PRO A 219 -22.66 4.44 0.72
N VAL A 220 -22.25 3.18 0.83
CA VAL A 220 -21.50 2.45 -0.20
C VAL A 220 -22.16 1.09 -0.40
N PRO A 221 -22.47 0.66 -1.65
CA PRO A 221 -22.99 -0.68 -1.89
C PRO A 221 -22.00 -1.76 -1.43
N PRO A 222 -22.49 -2.95 -1.04
CA PRO A 222 -21.60 -4.06 -0.72
C PRO A 222 -20.73 -4.41 -1.93
N PRO A 223 -19.47 -4.85 -1.72
CA PRO A 223 -18.61 -5.28 -2.82
C PRO A 223 -19.30 -6.37 -3.65
N PRO A 224 -19.29 -6.27 -4.99
CA PRO A 224 -19.95 -7.27 -5.83
C PRO A 224 -19.23 -8.63 -5.71
N GLY A 225 -19.98 -9.72 -5.70
CA GLY A 225 -19.43 -11.09 -5.80
C GLY A 225 -18.90 -11.40 -7.21
N PRO A 226 -18.09 -12.47 -7.39
CA PRO A 226 -17.52 -12.85 -8.70
C PRO A 226 -18.54 -12.84 -9.83
N SER A 227 -18.15 -12.39 -11.03
CA SER A 227 -19.04 -12.49 -12.19
C SER A 227 -19.33 -13.95 -12.56
N ALA A 228 -20.44 -14.17 -13.25
CA ALA A 228 -20.87 -15.50 -13.67
C ALA A 228 -19.84 -16.22 -14.55
N THR A 229 -19.05 -15.48 -15.34
CA THR A 229 -17.98 -16.02 -16.20
C THR A 229 -16.73 -16.43 -15.40
N VAL A 230 -16.50 -15.81 -14.24
CA VAL A 230 -15.30 -16.04 -13.42
C VAL A 230 -15.53 -17.11 -12.36
N LEU A 231 -16.75 -17.25 -11.84
CA LEU A 231 -17.03 -18.19 -10.76
C LEU A 231 -16.58 -19.65 -11.04
N PRO A 232 -16.75 -20.22 -12.25
CA PRO A 232 -16.20 -21.54 -12.57
C PRO A 232 -14.67 -21.58 -12.58
N GLN A 233 -14.02 -20.52 -13.08
CA GLN A 233 -12.56 -20.41 -13.14
C GLN A 233 -11.96 -20.33 -11.73
N VAL A 234 -12.57 -19.56 -10.83
CA VAL A 234 -12.16 -19.50 -9.41
C VAL A 234 -12.18 -20.89 -8.80
N LYS A 235 -13.26 -21.66 -8.99
CA LYS A 235 -13.36 -23.04 -8.47
C LYS A 235 -12.27 -23.95 -9.04
N GLN A 236 -12.00 -23.85 -10.34
CA GLN A 236 -10.98 -24.65 -11.02
C GLN A 236 -9.57 -24.36 -10.48
N TRP A 237 -9.24 -23.07 -10.32
CA TRP A 237 -7.94 -22.64 -9.80
C TRP A 237 -7.78 -22.95 -8.32
N GLU A 238 -8.79 -22.74 -7.48
CA GLU A 238 -8.73 -23.15 -6.07
C GLU A 238 -8.58 -24.68 -5.93
N SER A 239 -9.25 -25.47 -6.78
CA SER A 239 -9.07 -26.93 -6.81
C SER A 239 -7.66 -27.34 -7.25
N PHE A 240 -7.08 -26.64 -8.23
CA PHE A 240 -5.69 -26.86 -8.65
C PHE A 240 -4.71 -26.55 -7.51
N LEU A 241 -4.85 -25.40 -6.85
CA LEU A 241 -3.93 -24.94 -5.82
C LEU A 241 -4.00 -25.75 -4.52
N ASN A 242 -5.12 -26.41 -4.23
CA ASN A 242 -5.34 -27.09 -2.95
C ASN A 242 -5.29 -28.63 -3.02
N ARG A 243 -4.65 -29.25 -4.03
CA ARG A 243 -4.47 -30.71 -4.01
C ARG A 243 -3.47 -31.14 -2.95
N SER A 244 -3.63 -32.37 -2.44
CA SER A 244 -2.96 -32.86 -1.25
C SER A 244 -1.56 -33.46 -1.45
N SER A 245 -1.12 -33.69 -2.68
CA SER A 245 0.22 -34.27 -2.91
C SER A 245 1.31 -33.28 -2.48
N ARG A 246 2.42 -33.77 -1.90
CA ARG A 246 3.56 -32.93 -1.48
C ARG A 246 4.08 -32.08 -2.64
N LYS A 247 4.15 -32.67 -3.85
CA LYS A 247 4.50 -31.97 -5.08
C LYS A 247 3.55 -30.81 -5.38
N GLN A 248 2.23 -31.03 -5.32
CA GLN A 248 1.27 -29.93 -5.51
C GLN A 248 1.42 -28.87 -4.43
N GLN A 249 1.53 -29.26 -3.16
CA GLN A 249 1.63 -28.32 -2.05
C GLN A 249 2.86 -27.42 -2.16
N LEU A 250 4.02 -27.97 -2.55
CA LEU A 250 5.24 -27.20 -2.81
C LEU A 250 5.06 -26.23 -3.99
N VAL A 251 4.42 -26.68 -5.07
CA VAL A 251 4.14 -25.85 -6.25
C VAL A 251 3.16 -24.73 -5.93
N SER A 252 2.09 -25.01 -5.18
CA SER A 252 1.14 -23.98 -4.76
C SER A 252 1.76 -22.95 -3.83
N ARG A 253 2.68 -23.38 -2.93
CA ARG A 253 3.51 -22.47 -2.13
C ARG A 253 4.39 -21.59 -3.04
N TYR A 254 5.06 -22.19 -4.02
CA TYR A 254 5.87 -21.44 -5.00
C TYR A 254 5.04 -20.39 -5.74
N LEU A 255 3.87 -20.78 -6.29
CA LEU A 255 2.98 -19.86 -7.00
C LEU A 255 2.47 -18.75 -6.08
N TYR A 256 2.06 -19.06 -4.85
CA TYR A 256 1.61 -18.04 -3.90
C TYR A 256 2.74 -17.05 -3.56
N GLU A 257 3.92 -17.54 -3.17
CA GLU A 257 5.03 -16.68 -2.77
C GLU A 257 5.55 -15.78 -3.89
N HIS A 258 5.34 -16.16 -5.16
CA HIS A 258 5.72 -15.35 -6.32
C HIS A 258 4.59 -14.46 -6.85
N LEU A 259 3.32 -14.79 -6.59
CA LEU A 259 2.15 -14.10 -7.16
C LEU A 259 1.28 -13.37 -6.11
N PHE A 260 1.67 -13.35 -4.83
CA PHE A 260 0.86 -12.77 -3.74
C PHE A 260 0.50 -11.28 -3.95
N HIS A 261 1.32 -10.55 -4.70
CA HIS A 261 1.13 -9.12 -4.99
C HIS A 261 0.37 -8.88 -6.30
N ALA A 262 0.05 -9.93 -7.06
CA ALA A 262 -0.63 -9.81 -8.34
C ALA A 262 -2.09 -9.34 -8.17
N HIS A 263 -2.53 -8.50 -9.09
CA HIS A 263 -3.94 -8.34 -9.41
C HIS A 263 -4.28 -9.35 -10.51
N ILE A 264 -4.81 -10.49 -10.09
CA ILE A 264 -5.13 -11.61 -10.99
C ILE A 264 -6.35 -11.24 -11.82
N HIS A 265 -6.19 -11.26 -13.13
CA HIS A 265 -7.26 -11.08 -14.11
C HIS A 265 -7.54 -12.44 -14.78
N PHE A 266 -8.80 -12.84 -14.86
CA PHE A 266 -9.16 -14.07 -15.56
C PHE A 266 -9.34 -13.80 -17.04
N ALA A 267 -8.78 -14.66 -17.90
CA ALA A 267 -9.01 -14.54 -19.33
C ALA A 267 -10.51 -14.54 -19.65
N GLY A 268 -10.94 -13.59 -20.50
CA GLY A 268 -12.34 -13.39 -20.85
C GLY A 268 -13.24 -12.79 -19.76
N SER A 269 -12.67 -12.40 -18.60
CA SER A 269 -13.42 -11.71 -17.55
C SER A 269 -13.55 -10.20 -17.81
N PRO A 270 -14.49 -9.50 -17.14
CA PRO A 270 -14.63 -8.05 -17.29
C PRO A 270 -13.30 -7.30 -17.05
N PRO A 271 -13.01 -6.20 -17.80
CA PRO A 271 -11.70 -5.54 -17.76
C PRO A 271 -11.25 -5.01 -16.40
N ARG A 272 -12.20 -4.76 -15.48
CA ARG A 272 -11.93 -4.23 -14.13
C ARG A 272 -12.31 -5.20 -13.01
N GLU A 273 -12.32 -6.50 -13.29
CA GLU A 273 -12.53 -7.53 -12.29
C GLU A 273 -11.22 -8.26 -11.97
N PHE A 274 -10.71 -8.05 -10.76
CA PHE A 274 -9.42 -8.57 -10.32
C PHE A 274 -9.53 -9.33 -9.01
N TYR A 275 -8.55 -10.19 -8.75
CA TYR A 275 -8.48 -11.04 -7.56
C TYR A 275 -7.07 -11.00 -6.94
N ARG A 276 -7.00 -11.26 -5.64
CA ARG A 276 -5.75 -11.56 -4.92
C ARG A 276 -5.71 -13.05 -4.60
N LEU A 277 -4.54 -13.65 -4.74
CA LEU A 277 -4.29 -15.00 -4.22
C LEU A 277 -3.87 -14.88 -2.75
N VAL A 278 -4.66 -15.46 -1.86
CA VAL A 278 -4.47 -15.37 -0.40
C VAL A 278 -4.43 -16.75 0.25
N ARG A 279 -3.90 -16.84 1.46
CA ARG A 279 -4.09 -18.00 2.35
C ARG A 279 -5.29 -17.74 3.26
N SER A 280 -6.13 -18.74 3.48
CA SER A 280 -7.39 -18.63 4.19
C SER A 280 -7.58 -19.77 5.18
N THR A 281 -8.21 -19.51 6.32
CA THR A 281 -8.65 -20.54 7.27
C THR A 281 -9.85 -21.34 6.74
N THR A 282 -10.66 -20.72 5.87
CA THR A 282 -11.88 -21.32 5.31
C THR A 282 -11.65 -21.98 3.92
N PRO A 283 -12.28 -23.15 3.66
CA PRO A 283 -12.13 -23.89 2.41
C PRO A 283 -12.94 -23.27 1.25
N PRO A 284 -12.62 -23.64 -0.01
CA PRO A 284 -13.39 -23.29 -1.20
C PRO A 284 -14.91 -23.47 -1.01
N GLY A 285 -15.69 -22.48 -1.46
CA GLY A 285 -17.14 -22.45 -1.30
C GLY A 285 -17.64 -21.69 -0.06
N GLN A 286 -16.74 -21.32 0.88
CA GLN A 286 -17.06 -20.43 1.99
C GLN A 286 -16.47 -19.03 1.77
N VAL A 287 -16.96 -18.04 2.54
CA VAL A 287 -16.38 -16.69 2.59
C VAL A 287 -14.92 -16.79 2.98
N VAL A 288 -14.04 -16.11 2.24
CA VAL A 288 -12.60 -16.13 2.48
C VAL A 288 -12.30 -15.47 3.82
N ASP A 289 -11.51 -16.15 4.64
CA ASP A 289 -11.02 -15.65 5.92
C ASP A 289 -9.49 -15.61 5.87
N GLU A 290 -8.96 -14.50 5.36
CA GLU A 290 -7.53 -14.31 5.06
C GLU A 290 -6.65 -14.43 6.32
N ILE A 291 -5.57 -15.21 6.20
CA ILE A 291 -4.52 -15.36 7.21
C ILE A 291 -3.57 -14.15 7.08
N PRO A 292 -3.44 -13.30 8.10
CA PRO A 292 -2.76 -12.01 7.99
C PRO A 292 -1.23 -12.09 8.17
N SER A 293 -0.57 -13.04 7.51
CA SER A 293 0.90 -13.15 7.56
C SER A 293 1.58 -11.87 7.06
N LEU A 294 2.72 -11.49 7.65
CA LEU A 294 3.44 -10.28 7.25
C LEU A 294 4.09 -10.50 5.88
N HIS A 295 4.85 -11.58 5.75
CA HIS A 295 5.46 -12.03 4.51
C HIS A 295 4.70 -13.22 3.92
N PRO A 296 4.73 -13.40 2.60
CA PRO A 296 4.10 -14.56 1.97
C PRO A 296 4.75 -15.89 2.40
N TYR A 297 6.03 -15.87 2.79
CA TYR A 297 6.74 -17.07 3.24
C TYR A 297 6.61 -17.34 4.75
N ASP A 298 5.97 -16.47 5.54
CA ASP A 298 5.81 -16.72 6.98
C ASP A 298 4.91 -17.93 7.21
N ASP A 299 5.11 -18.61 8.35
CA ASP A 299 4.23 -19.69 8.80
C ASP A 299 2.77 -19.20 8.86
N PRO A 300 1.81 -19.90 8.22
CA PRO A 300 0.40 -19.54 8.32
C PRO A 300 -0.15 -19.64 9.75
N GLY A 301 0.52 -20.37 10.65
CA GLY A 301 0.17 -20.50 12.08
C GLY A 301 -1.06 -21.37 12.35
N VAL A 302 -1.73 -21.84 11.30
CA VAL A 302 -2.97 -22.62 11.36
C VAL A 302 -2.94 -23.74 10.32
N LEU A 303 -3.45 -24.90 10.71
CA LEU A 303 -3.63 -26.05 9.82
C LEU A 303 -5.02 -26.67 10.07
N PRO A 304 -5.77 -27.05 9.01
CA PRO A 304 -5.47 -26.80 7.61
C PRO A 304 -5.64 -25.31 7.24
N PHE A 305 -4.99 -24.88 6.16
CA PHE A 305 -5.27 -23.62 5.47
C PHE A 305 -5.46 -23.89 3.97
N TYR A 306 -6.00 -22.91 3.26
CA TYR A 306 -6.35 -23.03 1.84
C TYR A 306 -5.84 -21.82 1.05
N TYR A 307 -5.36 -22.06 -0.18
CA TYR A 307 -5.13 -21.00 -1.16
C TYR A 307 -6.46 -20.59 -1.79
N ARG A 308 -6.85 -19.32 -1.64
CA ARG A 308 -8.16 -18.80 -2.06
C ARG A 308 -8.00 -17.55 -2.92
N LEU A 309 -8.98 -17.31 -3.79
CA LEU A 309 -9.03 -16.13 -4.66
C LEU A 309 -10.04 -15.12 -4.10
N GLN A 310 -9.51 -14.06 -3.49
CA GLN A 310 -10.32 -12.97 -2.93
C GLN A 310 -10.51 -11.87 -3.96
N ARG A 311 -11.74 -11.46 -4.26
CA ARG A 311 -12.00 -10.35 -5.18
C ARG A 311 -11.34 -9.07 -4.65
N TYR A 312 -10.63 -8.36 -5.52
CA TYR A 312 -10.10 -7.03 -5.27
C TYR A 312 -11.15 -5.99 -5.65
N HIS A 313 -11.82 -5.41 -4.65
CA HIS A 313 -12.83 -4.37 -4.82
C HIS A 313 -12.39 -2.92 -4.57
N PRO A 314 -11.23 -2.60 -3.94
CA PRO A 314 -10.76 -1.22 -3.88
C PRO A 314 -10.57 -0.60 -5.27
N SER A 315 -10.64 0.72 -5.35
CA SER A 315 -10.24 1.47 -6.53
C SER A 315 -8.80 1.13 -6.92
N ILE A 316 -8.60 0.97 -8.22
CA ILE A 316 -7.30 0.61 -8.80
C ILE A 316 -6.37 1.81 -8.72
N VAL A 317 -5.17 1.59 -8.17
CA VAL A 317 -4.11 2.58 -8.10
C VAL A 317 -2.96 2.08 -8.96
N ALA A 318 -2.54 2.86 -9.96
CA ALA A 318 -1.51 2.45 -10.93
C ALA A 318 -0.19 2.00 -10.27
N LYS A 319 0.12 2.58 -9.10
CA LYS A 319 1.36 2.33 -8.36
C LYS A 319 1.53 0.89 -7.86
N ASN A 320 0.44 0.18 -7.57
CA ASN A 320 0.45 -1.20 -7.09
C ASN A 320 -0.40 -2.15 -7.94
N HIS A 321 -0.86 -1.70 -9.11
CA HIS A 321 -1.67 -2.50 -10.01
C HIS A 321 -0.79 -3.24 -11.01
N ILE A 322 -0.35 -4.43 -10.62
CA ILE A 322 0.47 -5.31 -11.47
C ILE A 322 -0.40 -6.50 -11.84
N VAL A 323 -0.74 -6.61 -13.12
CA VAL A 323 -1.73 -7.57 -13.60
C VAL A 323 -1.07 -8.89 -13.97
N TYR A 324 -1.69 -10.00 -13.54
CA TYR A 324 -1.27 -11.34 -13.91
C TYR A 324 -2.47 -12.12 -14.44
N GLU A 325 -2.38 -12.66 -15.65
CA GLU A 325 -3.50 -13.41 -16.24
C GLU A 325 -3.60 -14.81 -15.63
N PHE A 326 -4.79 -15.25 -15.24
CA PHE A 326 -5.11 -16.67 -15.02
C PHE A 326 -5.97 -17.18 -16.18
N SER A 327 -5.53 -18.27 -16.81
CA SER A 327 -6.19 -18.92 -17.95
C SER A 327 -5.93 -20.42 -17.99
N GLU A 328 -6.72 -21.18 -18.73
CA GLU A 328 -6.52 -22.63 -18.89
C GLU A 328 -5.12 -22.95 -19.46
N ARG A 329 -4.72 -22.22 -20.52
CA ARG A 329 -3.37 -22.30 -21.10
C ARG A 329 -2.27 -22.10 -20.06
N ARG A 330 -2.45 -21.16 -19.13
CA ARG A 330 -1.48 -20.91 -18.05
C ARG A 330 -1.46 -22.05 -17.04
N MET A 331 -2.62 -22.59 -16.67
CA MET A 331 -2.68 -23.75 -15.79
C MET A 331 -1.97 -24.97 -16.42
N GLU A 332 -2.15 -25.20 -17.73
CA GLU A 332 -1.44 -26.25 -18.46
C GLU A 332 0.07 -26.00 -18.48
N ARG A 333 0.50 -24.75 -18.70
CA ARG A 333 1.91 -24.38 -18.62
C ARG A 333 2.50 -24.67 -17.24
N TYR A 334 1.78 -24.38 -16.15
CA TYR A 334 2.22 -24.75 -14.80
C TYR A 334 2.30 -26.26 -14.59
N ARG A 335 1.35 -27.03 -15.13
CA ARG A 335 1.45 -28.49 -15.11
C ARG A 335 2.71 -28.97 -15.82
N ALA A 336 2.99 -28.44 -17.01
CA ALA A 336 4.17 -28.80 -17.79
C ALA A 336 5.48 -28.46 -17.06
N LEU A 337 5.57 -27.25 -16.49
CA LEU A 337 6.76 -26.78 -15.78
C LEU A 337 6.99 -27.50 -14.45
N PHE A 338 5.93 -27.79 -13.70
CA PHE A 338 6.07 -28.16 -12.30
C PHE A 338 5.54 -29.54 -11.93
N LEU A 339 4.48 -30.02 -12.58
CA LEU A 339 3.84 -31.28 -12.15
C LEU A 339 4.25 -32.47 -13.02
N ASN A 340 4.44 -32.24 -14.33
CA ASN A 340 4.83 -33.25 -15.30
C ASN A 340 6.35 -33.45 -15.40
N SER A 341 7.15 -32.51 -14.89
CA SER A 341 8.60 -32.67 -14.83
C SER A 341 8.99 -33.78 -13.87
N ASP A 342 10.04 -34.53 -14.22
CA ASP A 342 10.50 -35.70 -13.47
C ASP A 342 11.33 -35.29 -12.25
N TYR A 343 10.67 -35.21 -11.09
CA TYR A 343 11.27 -34.98 -9.78
C TYR A 343 10.28 -35.35 -8.68
N GLU A 344 10.81 -35.65 -7.49
CA GLU A 344 10.03 -36.02 -6.31
C GLU A 344 10.16 -34.98 -5.19
N VAL A 345 9.11 -34.90 -4.36
CA VAL A 345 9.09 -34.06 -3.16
C VAL A 345 8.89 -34.97 -1.96
N ASN A 346 10.01 -35.37 -1.35
CA ASN A 346 10.03 -36.29 -0.22
C ASN A 346 9.42 -35.66 1.04
N GLU A 347 9.72 -34.39 1.29
CA GLU A 347 9.22 -33.62 2.43
C GLU A 347 8.88 -32.19 2.01
N LEU A 348 8.03 -31.53 2.80
CA LEU A 348 7.72 -30.12 2.61
C LEU A 348 8.74 -29.26 3.36
N PRO A 349 9.21 -28.16 2.77
CA PRO A 349 10.13 -27.24 3.42
C PRO A 349 9.47 -26.58 4.64
N SER A 350 10.28 -26.39 5.68
CA SER A 350 9.88 -25.69 6.90
C SER A 350 9.50 -24.23 6.67
N TYR A 351 8.73 -23.66 7.59
CA TYR A 351 8.44 -22.23 7.68
C TYR A 351 9.40 -21.48 8.63
N GLN A 352 10.41 -22.16 9.19
CA GLN A 352 11.43 -21.49 10.00
C GLN A 352 12.18 -20.43 9.18
N PRO A 353 12.46 -19.23 9.74
CA PRO A 353 12.99 -18.09 9.00
C PRO A 353 14.27 -18.39 8.19
N GLU A 354 15.17 -19.22 8.72
CA GLU A 354 16.45 -19.57 8.10
C GLU A 354 16.28 -20.36 6.79
N ILE A 355 15.14 -21.04 6.65
CA ILE A 355 14.76 -21.77 5.44
C ILE A 355 13.78 -20.92 4.61
N ALA A 356 12.67 -20.47 5.19
CA ALA A 356 11.54 -19.88 4.50
C ALA A 356 11.87 -18.60 3.73
N SER A 357 12.81 -17.80 4.23
CA SER A 357 13.25 -16.57 3.57
C SER A 357 14.16 -16.81 2.36
N ASN A 358 14.67 -18.03 2.16
CA ASN A 358 15.62 -18.36 1.12
C ASN A 358 15.00 -19.27 0.05
N PRO A 359 14.60 -18.71 -1.12
CA PRO A 359 13.89 -19.49 -2.14
C PRO A 359 14.74 -20.60 -2.76
N PHE A 360 16.07 -20.53 -2.66
CA PHE A 360 16.96 -21.59 -3.14
C PHE A 360 16.96 -22.82 -2.22
N LYS A 361 16.62 -22.65 -0.94
CA LYS A 361 16.43 -23.75 0.03
C LYS A 361 15.00 -24.28 -0.02
N VAL A 362 14.00 -23.40 0.07
CA VAL A 362 12.57 -23.78 0.09
C VAL A 362 12.19 -24.60 -1.14
N PHE A 363 12.62 -24.15 -2.32
CA PHE A 363 12.20 -24.73 -3.59
C PHE A 363 13.30 -25.56 -4.27
N ALA A 364 14.27 -26.06 -3.48
CA ALA A 364 15.40 -26.86 -3.98
C ALA A 364 14.94 -28.10 -4.75
N ALA A 365 13.84 -28.72 -4.34
CA ALA A 365 13.28 -29.89 -5.01
C ALA A 365 12.67 -29.56 -6.39
N ILE A 366 12.27 -28.32 -6.65
CA ILE A 366 11.75 -27.91 -7.97
C ILE A 366 12.95 -27.67 -8.90
N PRO A 367 13.01 -28.32 -10.08
CA PRO A 367 14.10 -28.14 -11.03
C PRO A 367 14.36 -26.66 -11.31
N ALA A 368 15.65 -26.25 -11.33
CA ALA A 368 16.02 -24.85 -11.52
C ALA A 368 15.51 -24.32 -12.86
N ILE A 369 15.54 -25.15 -13.90
CA ILE A 369 15.02 -24.82 -15.23
C ILE A 369 13.52 -24.50 -15.20
N SER A 370 12.72 -25.24 -14.42
CA SER A 370 11.28 -25.01 -14.29
C SER A 370 10.98 -23.69 -13.60
N ARG A 371 11.71 -23.41 -12.50
CA ARG A 371 11.60 -22.14 -11.77
C ARG A 371 12.00 -20.95 -12.65
N TYR A 372 13.10 -21.09 -13.38
CA TYR A 372 13.58 -20.03 -14.26
C TYR A 372 12.64 -19.78 -15.44
N ARG A 373 12.16 -20.84 -16.11
CA ARG A 373 11.17 -20.71 -17.20
C ARG A 373 9.87 -20.05 -16.73
N PHE A 374 9.39 -20.34 -15.52
CA PHE A 374 8.25 -19.62 -14.94
C PHE A 374 8.50 -18.11 -14.83
N LEU A 375 9.70 -17.70 -14.36
CA LEU A 375 10.06 -16.29 -14.28
C LEU A 375 10.21 -15.65 -15.67
N LEU A 376 10.75 -16.37 -16.64
CA LEU A 376 10.91 -15.89 -18.02
C LEU A 376 9.58 -15.73 -18.75
N ASP A 377 8.66 -16.68 -18.58
CA ASP A 377 7.34 -16.68 -19.24
C ASP A 377 6.60 -15.34 -19.01
N ASP A 378 6.73 -14.73 -17.82
CA ASP A 378 6.15 -13.43 -17.46
C ASP A 378 7.21 -12.46 -16.89
N ALA A 379 8.39 -12.35 -17.52
CA ALA A 379 9.49 -11.54 -17.00
C ALA A 379 9.10 -10.07 -16.71
N HIS A 380 8.25 -9.47 -17.54
CA HIS A 380 7.73 -8.12 -17.29
C HIS A 380 7.00 -8.03 -15.95
N PHE A 381 6.15 -8.99 -15.60
CA PHE A 381 5.43 -9.00 -14.31
C PHE A 381 6.38 -9.02 -13.11
N PHE A 382 7.40 -9.89 -13.14
CA PHE A 382 8.33 -10.01 -12.01
C PHE A 382 9.27 -8.81 -11.87
N ILE A 383 9.76 -8.28 -13.00
CA ILE A 383 10.57 -7.06 -12.98
C ILE A 383 9.70 -5.86 -12.57
N GLU A 384 8.47 -5.74 -13.08
CA GLU A 384 7.54 -4.69 -12.68
C GLU A 384 7.22 -4.75 -11.18
N GLY A 385 7.03 -5.94 -10.59
CA GLY A 385 6.85 -6.11 -9.14
C GLY A 385 8.08 -5.82 -8.28
N PHE A 386 9.26 -5.81 -8.87
CA PHE A 386 10.49 -5.34 -8.22
C PHE A 386 10.62 -3.80 -8.33
N ILE A 387 10.18 -3.21 -9.44
CA ILE A 387 10.28 -1.77 -9.70
C ILE A 387 9.15 -0.97 -9.07
N LYS A 388 7.94 -1.53 -9.03
CA LYS A 388 6.73 -0.93 -8.48
C LYS A 388 6.40 -1.57 -7.14
N GLY A 389 5.84 -0.78 -6.25
CA GLY A 389 5.41 -1.24 -4.93
C GLY A 389 4.42 -0.25 -4.34
N PRO A 390 3.70 -0.60 -3.26
CA PRO A 390 2.59 0.18 -2.72
C PRO A 390 3.01 1.48 -1.99
N VAL A 391 4.27 1.91 -2.14
CA VAL A 391 4.89 3.05 -1.46
C VAL A 391 4.92 4.25 -2.38
N CYS A 392 4.30 5.36 -1.98
CA CYS A 392 4.34 6.62 -2.71
C CYS A 392 5.49 7.55 -2.28
N ARG A 393 6.18 7.28 -1.16
CA ARG A 393 7.33 8.06 -0.66
C ARG A 393 8.69 7.46 -1.05
N GLY A 394 9.20 7.93 -2.20
CA GLY A 394 10.58 7.92 -2.71
C GLY A 394 11.67 7.03 -2.06
N GLN A 395 12.84 7.62 -1.85
CA GLN A 395 14.15 6.96 -1.69
C GLN A 395 14.24 5.90 -0.58
N ILE A 396 13.45 6.00 0.50
CA ILE A 396 13.48 5.00 1.58
C ILE A 396 13.22 3.58 1.04
N ALA A 397 12.38 3.45 0.00
CA ALA A 397 12.10 2.18 -0.64
C ALA A 397 12.87 1.95 -1.96
N LEU A 398 13.43 3.01 -2.56
CA LEU A 398 13.86 3.00 -3.97
C LEU A 398 15.36 3.33 -4.18
N ASP A 399 16.16 3.70 -3.19
CA ASP A 399 17.51 4.23 -3.45
C ASP A 399 18.56 3.23 -3.97
N VAL A 400 18.20 1.95 -4.20
CA VAL A 400 19.16 0.86 -4.50
C VAL A 400 19.20 0.40 -5.96
N ILE A 401 18.43 1.01 -6.87
CA ILE A 401 18.34 0.61 -8.28
C ILE A 401 18.65 1.82 -9.17
N GLU A 402 19.37 1.60 -10.28
CA GLU A 402 19.59 2.63 -11.30
C GLU A 402 18.27 3.10 -11.91
N ASP A 403 18.21 4.37 -12.31
CA ASP A 403 16.98 4.94 -12.83
C ASP A 403 16.69 4.56 -14.29
N ARG A 404 17.68 4.11 -15.06
CA ARG A 404 17.51 3.80 -16.49
C ARG A 404 18.45 2.66 -16.89
N PHE A 405 17.89 1.50 -17.17
CA PHE A 405 18.69 0.33 -17.51
C PHE A 405 17.91 -0.65 -18.40
N TRP A 406 18.66 -1.56 -19.02
CA TRP A 406 18.10 -2.66 -19.79
C TRP A 406 18.23 -3.96 -19.01
N VAL A 407 17.18 -4.78 -19.05
CA VAL A 407 17.20 -6.13 -18.49
C VAL A 407 17.18 -7.11 -19.66
N MET A 408 18.15 -8.00 -19.67
CA MET A 408 18.22 -9.14 -20.57
C MET A 408 18.50 -10.39 -19.73
N PHE A 409 18.06 -11.53 -20.23
CA PHE A 409 18.12 -12.79 -19.51
C PHE A 409 19.05 -13.76 -20.21
N PHE A 410 19.71 -14.61 -19.44
CA PHE A 410 20.47 -15.70 -20.03
C PHE A 410 19.55 -16.78 -20.58
N ASP A 411 19.88 -17.33 -21.74
CA ASP A 411 19.13 -18.43 -22.33
C ASP A 411 19.11 -19.63 -21.36
N PRO A 412 17.91 -20.11 -20.96
CA PRO A 412 17.77 -21.21 -20.01
C PRO A 412 18.31 -22.55 -20.53
N GLY A 413 18.49 -22.72 -21.84
CA GLY A 413 19.13 -23.87 -22.46
C GLY A 413 20.66 -23.83 -22.48
N GLN A 414 21.28 -22.72 -22.07
CA GLN A 414 22.72 -22.55 -22.11
C GLN A 414 23.39 -22.95 -20.79
N PRO A 415 24.62 -23.51 -20.84
CA PRO A 415 25.34 -24.01 -19.67
C PRO A 415 26.00 -22.88 -18.87
N ILE A 416 25.19 -22.04 -18.24
CA ILE A 416 25.65 -20.96 -17.36
C ILE A 416 25.53 -21.41 -15.91
N ILE A 417 26.46 -20.96 -15.07
CA ILE A 417 26.50 -21.31 -13.64
C ILE A 417 25.21 -20.98 -12.88
N THR A 418 24.50 -19.92 -13.29
CA THR A 418 23.22 -19.53 -12.70
C THR A 418 22.05 -20.41 -13.12
N ASN A 419 22.22 -21.27 -14.14
CA ASN A 419 21.27 -22.31 -14.53
C ASN A 419 21.62 -23.68 -13.89
N SER A 420 22.77 -23.79 -13.20
CA SER A 420 23.24 -25.04 -12.61
C SER A 420 22.64 -25.27 -11.22
N GLU A 421 21.84 -26.33 -11.07
CA GLU A 421 21.30 -26.77 -9.78
C GLU A 421 22.39 -27.06 -8.75
N GLN A 422 23.48 -27.72 -9.19
CA GLN A 422 24.59 -28.05 -8.31
C GLN A 422 25.26 -26.78 -7.75
N PHE A 423 25.44 -25.76 -8.59
CA PHE A 423 26.02 -24.51 -8.13
C PHE A 423 25.07 -23.76 -7.21
N ILE A 424 23.81 -23.59 -7.62
CA ILE A 424 22.79 -22.90 -6.82
C ILE A 424 22.66 -23.56 -5.44
N GLY A 425 22.58 -24.89 -5.38
CA GLY A 425 22.51 -25.63 -4.13
C GLY A 425 23.74 -25.42 -3.24
N LYS A 426 24.95 -25.45 -3.81
CA LYS A 426 26.19 -25.15 -3.06
C LYS A 426 26.26 -23.70 -2.56
N MET A 427 25.62 -22.77 -3.25
CA MET A 427 25.61 -21.36 -2.88
C MET A 427 24.41 -20.93 -2.06
N ALA A 428 23.42 -21.81 -1.83
CA ALA A 428 22.16 -21.44 -1.19
C ALA A 428 22.37 -20.79 0.17
N ASP A 429 23.29 -21.31 1.00
CA ASP A 429 23.62 -20.74 2.31
C ASP A 429 24.27 -19.35 2.22
N GLU A 430 25.00 -19.06 1.14
CA GLU A 430 25.66 -17.77 0.95
C GLU A 430 24.75 -16.71 0.32
N LEU A 431 23.59 -17.14 -0.19
CA LEU A 431 22.55 -16.30 -0.78
C LEU A 431 21.41 -16.02 0.22
N GLN A 432 21.68 -16.18 1.51
CA GLN A 432 20.75 -15.88 2.58
C GLN A 432 20.37 -14.39 2.57
N LEU A 433 19.09 -14.09 2.79
CA LEU A 433 18.59 -12.72 2.84
C LEU A 433 18.55 -12.21 4.29
N PRO A 434 18.77 -10.89 4.52
CA PRO A 434 18.62 -10.26 5.84
C PRO A 434 17.30 -10.56 6.57
N ALA A 435 16.24 -10.90 5.81
CA ALA A 435 14.91 -11.15 6.32
C ALA A 435 14.78 -12.40 7.21
N ASP A 436 15.78 -13.29 7.24
CA ASP A 436 15.79 -14.47 8.11
C ASP A 436 16.00 -14.15 9.61
N GLY A 437 16.49 -12.95 9.95
CA GLY A 437 16.70 -12.49 11.33
C GLY A 437 15.48 -11.81 11.93
N GLY A 438 14.36 -11.84 11.21
CA GLY A 438 13.15 -11.09 11.56
C GLY A 438 13.37 -9.58 11.48
N SER A 439 12.63 -8.84 12.30
CA SER A 439 12.58 -7.37 12.26
C SER A 439 13.53 -6.67 13.24
N ASN A 440 14.57 -7.36 13.71
CA ASN A 440 15.54 -6.80 14.65
C ASN A 440 16.80 -6.33 13.90
N LEU A 441 17.33 -5.18 14.30
CA LEU A 441 18.57 -4.64 13.76
C LEU A 441 19.78 -5.39 14.35
N ASP A 442 20.18 -6.49 13.73
CA ASP A 442 21.40 -7.23 14.09
C ASP A 442 22.59 -6.80 13.22
N LEU A 443 23.23 -5.70 13.63
CA LEU A 443 24.41 -5.18 12.92
C LEU A 443 25.59 -6.15 12.95
N LEU A 444 25.75 -6.97 13.99
CA LEU A 444 26.89 -7.88 14.09
C LEU A 444 26.80 -8.93 12.98
N ARG A 445 25.62 -9.52 12.80
CA ARG A 445 25.37 -10.53 11.77
C ARG A 445 25.65 -10.03 10.35
N ILE A 446 25.37 -8.75 10.07
CA ILE A 446 25.73 -8.08 8.80
C ILE A 446 27.23 -8.20 8.51
N TRP A 447 28.08 -7.83 9.47
CA TRP A 447 29.53 -7.81 9.28
C TRP A 447 30.19 -9.19 9.41
N THR A 448 29.60 -10.12 10.17
CA THR A 448 30.22 -11.42 10.44
C THR A 448 29.73 -12.54 9.54
N GLU A 449 28.44 -12.57 9.18
CA GLU A 449 27.85 -13.66 8.41
C GLU A 449 27.63 -13.25 6.96
N TYR A 450 26.82 -12.22 6.71
CA TYR A 450 26.48 -11.80 5.35
C TYR A 450 27.70 -11.34 4.54
N TRP A 451 28.56 -10.50 5.13
CA TRP A 451 29.78 -10.06 4.44
C TRP A 451 30.68 -11.23 4.04
N ARG A 452 30.84 -12.22 4.93
CA ARG A 452 31.66 -13.41 4.64
C ARG A 452 30.99 -14.30 3.59
N GLY A 453 29.67 -14.46 3.65
CA GLY A 453 28.93 -15.26 2.67
C GLY A 453 28.96 -14.63 1.28
N GLN A 454 28.73 -13.31 1.20
CA GLN A 454 28.88 -12.55 -0.04
C GLN A 454 30.29 -12.73 -0.63
N ARG A 455 31.33 -12.61 0.20
CA ARG A 455 32.72 -12.82 -0.25
C ARG A 455 32.93 -14.24 -0.80
N ARG A 456 32.46 -15.27 -0.09
CA ARG A 456 32.57 -16.67 -0.56
C ARG A 456 31.81 -16.89 -1.87
N TYR A 457 30.61 -16.32 -2.01
CA TYR A 457 29.84 -16.35 -3.26
C TYR A 457 30.62 -15.69 -4.41
N MET A 458 31.19 -14.50 -4.18
CA MET A 458 31.97 -13.79 -5.20
C MET A 458 33.25 -14.54 -5.58
N GLU A 459 33.96 -15.14 -4.62
CA GLU A 459 35.15 -15.96 -4.88
C GLU A 459 34.80 -17.19 -5.74
N LYS A 460 33.70 -17.89 -5.45
CA LYS A 460 33.24 -19.03 -6.25
C LYS A 460 32.76 -18.64 -7.64
N LYS A 461 32.03 -17.52 -7.75
CA LYS A 461 31.60 -16.96 -9.03
C LYS A 461 32.81 -16.55 -9.89
N GLN A 462 33.80 -15.90 -9.31
CA GLN A 462 35.04 -15.52 -9.99
C GLN A 462 35.85 -16.74 -10.43
N ALA A 463 35.96 -17.76 -9.57
CA ALA A 463 36.63 -19.01 -9.91
C ALA A 463 36.00 -19.66 -11.15
N TRP A 464 34.67 -19.69 -11.24
CA TRP A 464 33.99 -20.17 -12.45
C TRP A 464 34.24 -19.26 -13.66
N PHE A 465 34.19 -17.94 -13.51
CA PHE A 465 34.49 -17.01 -14.60
C PHE A 465 35.89 -17.22 -15.18
N MET A 466 36.86 -17.66 -14.39
CA MET A 466 38.20 -18.00 -14.88
C MET A 466 38.26 -19.34 -15.63
N THR A 467 37.25 -20.20 -15.48
CA THR A 467 37.15 -21.48 -16.21
C THR A 467 36.46 -21.35 -17.56
N ILE A 468 35.64 -20.30 -17.76
CA ILE A 468 34.98 -20.08 -19.05
C ILE A 468 35.95 -19.44 -20.04
N GLY A 469 35.94 -19.92 -21.29
CA GLY A 469 36.75 -19.34 -22.36
C GLY A 469 36.18 -18.01 -22.85
N THR A 470 36.98 -17.28 -23.64
CA THR A 470 36.48 -16.14 -24.39
C THR A 470 35.65 -16.61 -25.58
N HIS A 471 34.50 -15.99 -25.81
CA HIS A 471 33.63 -16.30 -26.96
C HIS A 471 33.64 -15.17 -27.98
N LYS A 472 33.52 -15.50 -29.28
CA LYS A 472 33.24 -14.50 -30.32
C LYS A 472 31.84 -13.90 -30.06
N LEU A 473 31.65 -12.63 -30.42
CA LEU A 473 30.39 -11.92 -30.18
C LEU A 473 29.15 -12.70 -30.67
N ASN A 474 29.17 -13.20 -31.91
CA ASN A 474 28.04 -13.96 -32.47
C ASN A 474 27.69 -15.22 -31.65
N HIS A 475 28.69 -15.87 -31.06
CA HIS A 475 28.44 -17.02 -30.19
C HIS A 475 27.94 -16.59 -28.82
N ALA A 476 28.45 -15.47 -28.28
CA ALA A 476 27.97 -14.90 -27.02
C ALA A 476 26.51 -14.46 -27.10
N MET A 477 26.04 -13.98 -28.26
CA MET A 477 24.63 -13.63 -28.46
C MET A 477 23.67 -14.81 -28.23
N ASN A 478 24.11 -16.04 -28.50
CA ASN A 478 23.31 -17.25 -28.26
C ASN A 478 23.12 -17.56 -26.76
N TYR A 479 23.84 -16.86 -25.87
CA TYR A 479 23.66 -16.96 -24.42
C TYR A 479 22.58 -16.00 -23.90
N ILE A 480 22.09 -15.09 -24.73
CA ILE A 480 20.99 -14.18 -24.37
C ILE A 480 19.69 -14.81 -24.87
N TRP A 481 18.72 -14.93 -23.97
CA TRP A 481 17.41 -15.47 -24.29
C TRP A 481 16.65 -14.53 -25.23
N ASP A 482 16.11 -15.06 -26.33
CA ASP A 482 15.40 -14.31 -27.37
C ASP A 482 13.88 -14.36 -27.24
N GLY A 483 13.37 -14.87 -26.11
CA GLY A 483 11.92 -15.02 -25.91
C GLY A 483 11.33 -16.28 -26.56
N ASP A 484 12.15 -17.26 -26.93
CA ASP A 484 11.75 -18.40 -27.77
C ASP A 484 11.07 -17.91 -29.09
N GLY A 485 11.52 -16.75 -29.59
CA GLY A 485 11.01 -16.06 -30.78
C GLY A 485 9.63 -15.42 -30.65
N ASN A 486 8.90 -15.58 -29.53
CA ASN A 486 7.51 -15.12 -29.40
C ASN A 486 7.21 -14.33 -28.13
N ASN A 487 8.10 -14.34 -27.13
CA ASN A 487 7.89 -13.61 -25.88
C ASN A 487 8.48 -12.19 -25.97
N PRO A 488 7.64 -11.14 -25.97
CA PRO A 488 8.13 -9.77 -26.06
C PRO A 488 8.87 -9.31 -24.79
N ASN A 489 8.81 -10.08 -23.70
CA ASN A 489 9.47 -9.74 -22.43
C ASN A 489 10.96 -10.18 -22.38
N ALA A 490 11.53 -10.64 -23.49
CA ALA A 490 12.92 -11.12 -23.56
C ALA A 490 13.96 -10.02 -23.30
N ALA A 491 13.61 -8.76 -23.61
CA ALA A 491 14.42 -7.59 -23.31
C ALA A 491 13.52 -6.46 -22.82
N LEU A 492 13.81 -5.94 -21.63
CA LEU A 492 13.02 -4.86 -21.01
C LEU A 492 13.85 -3.60 -20.93
N THR A 493 13.21 -2.45 -21.19
CA THR A 493 13.77 -1.14 -20.88
C THR A 493 13.04 -0.61 -19.66
N VAL A 494 13.79 -0.35 -18.59
CA VAL A 494 13.22 0.12 -17.34
C VAL A 494 13.53 1.61 -17.19
N PHE A 495 12.48 2.42 -17.06
CA PHE A 495 12.61 3.84 -16.73
C PHE A 495 12.02 4.08 -15.35
N ARG A 496 12.88 4.46 -14.42
CA ARG A 496 12.49 4.93 -13.11
C ARG A 496 12.67 6.43 -13.00
N HIS A 497 11.74 7.03 -12.29
CA HIS A 497 11.75 8.42 -11.84
C HIS A 497 11.67 8.37 -10.31
N PHE A 498 11.99 9.47 -9.65
CA PHE A 498 12.17 9.52 -8.19
C PHE A 498 11.05 8.86 -7.38
N ASP A 499 9.79 8.97 -7.84
CA ASP A 499 8.60 8.47 -7.15
C ASP A 499 7.86 7.34 -7.89
N SER A 500 8.29 6.90 -9.07
CA SER A 500 7.62 5.84 -9.86
C SER A 500 8.52 5.21 -10.91
N GLY A 501 8.20 3.99 -11.38
CA GLY A 501 8.86 3.36 -12.52
C GLY A 501 7.88 2.87 -13.57
N SER A 502 8.36 2.72 -14.80
CA SER A 502 7.63 2.25 -15.98
C SER A 502 8.49 1.31 -16.81
#